data_AF-A0A9C8RI13-F1
#
_entry.id   AF-A0A9C8RI13-F1
#
_cell.length_a   1.000
_cell.length_b   1.000
_cell.length_c   1.000
_cell.angle_alpha   90.00
_cell.angle_beta   90.00
_cell.angle_gamma   90.00
#
_symmetry.space_group_name_H-M   'P 1'
#
loop_
_entity.id
_entity.type
_entity.pdbx_description
1 polymer ?
#
loop_
_entity_poly.entity_id
_entity_poly.type
_entity_poly.pdbx_seq_one_letter_code
_entity_poly.pdbx_strand_id
1 'polypeptide(L)'
;MWAGLSASTQLAAQPATAADEPEHVTGTNPYPYDTEDPRENDRPGIELPDSVSDKLALLSEEQVEFLQSGDAGRFRGSLEDTVEYLEENTPEHILTWVEAMQGVISAQRYDADRDAPNIALNTDSPMFNAWRLRRPASMDPEREPGTISLGRYNGGGGPPTFGGFPLALTPEDLEAAEVDVAIVGAPLNMGSGWRDSGAQATTDMRVRGRALGGMDQYVQVNPGSVLNIVDYGDIAIDNASTERSMQHIREVVREIGNTGAVPVIVGGDHSLSYSNVAAMADVHGKERVSVIHFDSHYDAWWGSAHLISHGAPVYRLLNEGHVRMEDYIQVGLRSSGPDEAAFKWMRENGMRYHTMAEVEQRGWDATLERVVKEASEEGRKLYISFDIDVIDPAFAVATGTPVSGGLDMRESITIVRRLCAEANVVGFELVELHPYLDPTYMTTLNSAHVIKACLTGLAMREEGLTESFYLSPVSSEHAVDDYYGDQADFLRHTEALERKDEDEAVDLEDDLEEAVEQE
;
A
#
# COMPACT_ATOMS: atom_id res chain seq x y z
N MET A 1 -27.69 -30.37 39.15
CA MET A 1 -27.13 -31.25 40.21
C MET A 1 -25.90 -31.94 39.66
N TRP A 2 -24.72 -31.31 39.74
CA TRP A 2 -23.46 -32.02 39.62
C TRP A 2 -22.55 -31.49 40.71
N ALA A 3 -22.40 -32.30 41.74
CA ALA A 3 -21.56 -32.06 42.90
C ALA A 3 -20.45 -33.11 42.88
N GLY A 4 -19.22 -32.64 43.05
CA GLY A 4 -18.12 -33.37 43.68
C GLY A 4 -17.40 -34.41 42.83
N LEU A 5 -16.10 -34.17 42.61
CA LEU A 5 -15.07 -34.95 43.31
C LEU A 5 -13.73 -34.20 43.25
N SER A 6 -13.34 -33.69 44.41
CA SER A 6 -12.01 -33.20 44.72
C SER A 6 -11.04 -34.37 44.91
N ALA A 7 -9.89 -34.32 44.27
CA ALA A 7 -8.69 -34.99 44.74
C ALA A 7 -7.52 -33.99 44.64
N SER A 8 -7.18 -33.43 45.79
CA SER A 8 -6.05 -32.54 45.99
C SER A 8 -4.75 -33.35 46.03
N THR A 9 -3.95 -33.26 44.98
CA THR A 9 -2.50 -33.48 45.04
C THR A 9 -1.83 -32.13 44.86
N GLN A 10 -1.40 -31.54 45.96
CA GLN A 10 -0.47 -30.41 45.96
C GLN A 10 0.88 -30.90 45.41
N LEU A 11 1.08 -30.76 44.10
CA LEU A 11 2.43 -30.51 43.60
C LEU A 11 2.64 -29.00 43.72
N ALA A 12 3.61 -28.61 44.55
CA ALA A 12 4.08 -27.24 44.60
C ALA A 12 4.67 -26.88 43.22
N ALA A 13 3.87 -26.21 42.39
CA ALA A 13 4.37 -25.53 41.22
C ALA A 13 5.34 -24.46 41.73
N GLN A 14 6.61 -24.56 41.33
CA GLN A 14 7.52 -23.43 41.40
C GLN A 14 6.85 -22.29 40.62
N PRO A 15 6.84 -21.04 41.15
CA PRO A 15 6.35 -19.92 40.38
C PRO A 15 7.19 -19.87 39.11
N ALA A 16 6.52 -20.01 37.95
CA ALA A 16 7.13 -19.69 36.68
C ALA A 16 7.66 -18.28 36.82
N THR A 17 8.98 -18.16 36.77
CA THR A 17 9.64 -16.87 36.67
C THR A 17 9.06 -16.18 35.45
N ALA A 18 8.45 -15.01 35.67
CA ALA A 18 8.09 -14.07 34.61
C ALA A 18 9.36 -13.78 33.81
N ALA A 19 9.60 -14.57 32.78
CA ALA A 19 10.61 -14.35 31.77
C ALA A 19 9.85 -13.71 30.60
N ASP A 20 10.09 -12.41 30.46
CA ASP A 20 9.87 -11.60 29.26
C ASP A 20 8.53 -11.79 28.55
N GLU A 21 7.42 -11.39 29.21
CA GLU A 21 6.37 -10.75 28.42
C GLU A 21 6.98 -9.44 27.89
N PRO A 22 7.06 -9.23 26.56
CA PRO A 22 7.58 -7.98 26.02
C PRO A 22 6.77 -6.85 26.65
N GLU A 23 7.47 -5.90 27.30
CA GLU A 23 6.85 -4.69 27.85
C GLU A 23 5.87 -4.17 26.81
N HIS A 24 4.60 -4.09 27.22
CA HIS A 24 3.59 -3.45 26.41
C HIS A 24 4.09 -2.02 26.18
N VAL A 25 4.65 -1.74 25.00
CA VAL A 25 4.82 -0.37 24.54
C VAL A 25 3.43 0.12 24.14
N THR A 26 2.52 0.17 25.11
CA THR A 26 1.60 1.28 25.15
C THR A 26 2.52 2.47 25.37
N GLY A 27 2.87 3.19 24.31
CA GLY A 27 3.53 4.47 24.46
C GLY A 27 2.69 5.29 25.44
N THR A 28 3.12 5.37 26.70
CA THR A 28 2.52 6.23 27.72
C THR A 28 2.87 7.69 27.45
N ASN A 29 3.82 7.93 26.55
CA ASN A 29 3.90 9.16 25.80
C ASN A 29 2.96 9.06 24.60
N PRO A 30 1.83 9.78 24.57
CA PRO A 30 1.41 10.35 23.29
C PRO A 30 2.63 11.14 22.79
N TYR A 31 3.35 10.61 21.80
CA TYR A 31 4.15 11.48 20.93
C TYR A 31 3.16 12.56 20.49
N PRO A 32 3.42 13.85 20.74
CA PRO A 32 2.39 14.87 20.55
C PRO A 32 1.95 14.75 19.09
N TYR A 33 0.72 14.26 18.91
CA TYR A 33 0.04 14.37 17.64
C TYR A 33 -0.29 15.84 17.57
N ASP A 34 0.58 16.60 16.92
CA ASP A 34 0.21 17.95 16.58
C ASP A 34 -1.03 17.84 15.69
N THR A 35 -2.16 18.27 16.24
CA THR A 35 -3.41 18.36 15.51
C THR A 35 -3.46 19.64 14.68
N GLU A 36 -2.52 20.57 14.90
CA GLU A 36 -2.33 21.71 14.03
C GLU A 36 -1.75 21.21 12.71
N ASP A 37 -2.48 21.48 11.63
CA ASP A 37 -1.97 21.19 10.30
C ASP A 37 -0.69 22.01 10.08
N PRO A 38 0.46 21.40 9.75
CA PRO A 38 1.67 22.16 9.43
C PRO A 38 1.50 23.04 8.18
N ARG A 39 0.39 22.89 7.45
CA ARG A 39 -0.03 23.71 6.30
C ARG A 39 -1.18 24.66 6.63
N GLU A 40 -1.68 24.71 7.87
CA GLU A 40 -2.63 25.74 8.29
C GLU A 40 -1.93 27.09 8.43
N ASN A 41 -1.80 27.72 7.26
CA ASN A 41 -1.74 29.16 7.03
C ASN A 41 -2.58 29.54 5.80
N ASP A 42 -3.59 28.73 5.43
CA ASP A 42 -4.15 28.75 4.06
C ASP A 42 -5.59 29.25 3.92
N ARG A 43 -5.98 30.22 4.77
CA ARG A 43 -6.87 31.28 4.30
C ARG A 43 -6.31 32.62 4.78
N PRO A 44 -5.72 33.43 3.89
CA PRO A 44 -5.25 34.74 4.30
C PRO A 44 -6.42 35.51 4.90
N GLY A 45 -6.20 36.07 6.08
CA GLY A 45 -7.16 36.99 6.66
C GLY A 45 -7.42 38.15 5.70
N ILE A 46 -8.56 38.82 5.86
CA ILE A 46 -8.87 40.03 5.09
C ILE A 46 -8.67 41.27 5.94
N GLU A 47 -8.15 42.33 5.35
CA GLU A 47 -8.17 43.66 5.94
C GLU A 47 -9.43 44.38 5.47
N LEU A 48 -10.33 44.71 6.41
CA LEU A 48 -11.55 45.44 6.09
C LEU A 48 -11.23 46.93 5.91
N PRO A 49 -11.80 47.59 4.87
CA PRO A 49 -11.55 49.01 4.63
C PRO A 49 -12.23 49.88 5.68
N ASP A 50 -11.69 51.07 5.92
CA ASP A 50 -12.28 52.06 6.85
C ASP A 50 -13.74 52.41 6.51
N SER A 51 -14.17 52.23 5.26
CA SER A 51 -15.54 52.54 4.78
C SER A 51 -16.63 51.74 5.50
N VAL A 52 -16.31 50.56 6.04
CA VAL A 52 -17.29 49.70 6.75
C VAL A 52 -17.21 49.85 8.27
N SER A 53 -16.36 50.73 8.81
CA SER A 53 -16.16 50.87 10.27
C SER A 53 -17.47 51.11 11.05
N ASP A 54 -18.36 51.95 10.53
CA ASP A 54 -19.65 52.25 11.15
C ASP A 54 -20.57 51.01 11.20
N LYS A 55 -20.38 50.07 10.28
CA LYS A 55 -21.14 48.82 10.19
C LYS A 55 -20.72 47.80 11.24
N LEU A 56 -19.47 47.89 11.72
CA LEU A 56 -18.88 47.00 12.72
C LEU A 56 -19.10 47.48 14.16
N ALA A 57 -19.77 48.63 14.36
CA ALA A 57 -19.89 49.31 15.65
C ALA A 57 -20.53 48.48 16.79
N LEU A 58 -21.28 47.41 16.45
CA LEU A 58 -21.90 46.50 17.42
C LEU A 58 -21.07 45.24 17.70
N LEU A 59 -20.01 44.99 16.94
CA LEU A 59 -19.14 43.83 17.13
C LEU A 59 -18.12 44.11 18.24
N SER A 60 -17.73 43.07 18.98
CA SER A 60 -16.53 43.12 19.83
C SER A 60 -15.26 43.10 18.98
N GLU A 61 -14.11 43.48 19.57
CA GLU A 61 -12.81 43.34 18.90
C GLU A 61 -12.56 41.90 18.43
N GLU A 62 -12.88 40.90 19.27
CA GLU A 62 -12.75 39.48 18.93
C GLU A 62 -13.65 39.07 17.75
N GLN A 63 -14.84 39.64 17.63
CA GLN A 63 -15.75 39.39 16.50
C GLN A 63 -15.26 40.03 15.20
N VAL A 64 -14.61 41.20 15.29
CA VAL A 64 -13.95 41.83 14.13
C VAL A 64 -12.74 41.00 13.70
N GLU A 65 -11.88 40.60 14.64
CA GLU A 65 -10.74 39.71 14.37
C GLU A 65 -11.20 38.38 13.75
N PHE A 66 -12.25 37.76 14.31
CA PHE A 66 -12.85 36.56 13.76
C PHE A 66 -13.36 36.78 12.33
N LEU A 67 -14.10 37.86 12.08
CA LEU A 67 -14.58 38.18 10.74
C LEU A 67 -13.43 38.35 9.74
N GLN A 68 -12.31 38.91 10.17
CA GLN A 68 -11.10 39.07 9.36
C GLN A 68 -10.31 37.77 9.20
N SER A 69 -10.49 36.78 10.09
CA SER A 69 -9.76 35.52 10.08
C SER A 69 -10.12 34.60 8.90
N GLY A 70 -9.27 33.60 8.68
CA GLY A 70 -9.53 32.50 7.74
C GLY A 70 -10.73 31.62 8.12
N ASP A 71 -11.03 31.50 9.41
CA ASP A 71 -12.16 30.69 9.92
C ASP A 71 -13.51 31.25 9.44
N ALA A 72 -13.70 32.57 9.50
CA ALA A 72 -14.89 33.21 8.94
C ALA A 72 -14.96 33.06 7.41
N GLY A 73 -13.80 32.98 6.75
CA GLY A 73 -13.68 32.74 5.31
C GLY A 73 -14.38 31.48 4.81
N ARG A 74 -14.79 30.55 5.67
CA ARG A 74 -15.61 29.37 5.32
C ARG A 74 -17.06 29.71 5.00
N PHE A 75 -17.54 30.86 5.49
CA PHE A 75 -18.93 31.28 5.41
C PHE A 75 -19.11 32.56 4.59
N ARG A 76 -18.10 33.43 4.61
CA ARG A 76 -18.07 34.65 3.79
C ARG A 76 -17.31 34.41 2.49
N GLY A 77 -17.66 35.16 1.45
CA GLY A 77 -17.00 35.12 0.14
C GLY A 77 -15.63 35.82 0.13
N SER A 78 -15.25 36.34 -1.02
CA SER A 78 -14.06 37.16 -1.20
C SER A 78 -14.10 38.43 -0.33
N LEU A 79 -13.00 39.19 -0.28
CA LEU A 79 -12.99 40.51 0.36
C LEU A 79 -14.07 41.42 -0.25
N GLU A 80 -14.24 41.39 -1.58
CA GLU A 80 -15.24 42.20 -2.29
C GLU A 80 -16.66 41.80 -1.86
N ASP A 81 -16.99 40.50 -1.89
CA ASP A 81 -18.30 40.00 -1.45
C ASP A 81 -18.57 40.34 0.03
N THR A 82 -17.53 40.28 0.86
CA THR A 82 -17.64 40.60 2.30
C THR A 82 -17.92 42.09 2.50
N VAL A 83 -17.19 42.97 1.82
CA VAL A 83 -17.38 44.42 1.92
C VAL A 83 -18.76 44.82 1.39
N GLU A 84 -19.17 44.30 0.23
CA GLU A 84 -20.50 44.53 -0.35
C GLU A 84 -21.59 44.12 0.64
N TYR A 85 -21.49 42.92 1.22
CA TYR A 85 -22.44 42.45 2.23
C TYR A 85 -22.51 43.36 3.47
N LEU A 86 -21.36 43.84 3.96
CA LEU A 86 -21.32 44.77 5.11
C LEU A 86 -21.95 46.13 4.77
N GLU A 87 -21.74 46.64 3.55
CA GLU A 87 -22.30 47.92 3.11
C GLU A 87 -23.82 47.86 2.94
N GLU A 88 -24.36 46.75 2.43
CA GLU A 88 -25.80 46.56 2.19
C GLU A 88 -26.62 46.29 3.46
N ASN A 89 -25.97 45.83 4.55
CA ASN A 89 -26.67 45.39 5.75
C ASN A 89 -26.52 46.35 6.94
N THR A 90 -27.41 46.20 7.93
CA THR A 90 -27.40 47.00 9.17
C THR A 90 -26.41 46.41 10.20
N PRO A 91 -25.85 47.20 11.13
CA PRO A 91 -24.97 46.68 12.18
C PRO A 91 -25.57 45.51 12.97
N GLU A 92 -26.89 45.54 13.23
CA GLU A 92 -27.59 44.46 13.94
C GLU A 92 -27.64 43.16 13.13
N HIS A 93 -27.81 43.28 11.80
CA HIS A 93 -27.78 42.12 10.91
C HIS A 93 -26.39 41.52 10.82
N ILE A 94 -25.36 42.37 10.78
CA ILE A 94 -23.95 41.96 10.75
C ILE A 94 -23.56 41.23 12.04
N LEU A 95 -23.98 41.75 13.20
CA LEU A 95 -23.79 41.05 14.48
C LEU A 95 -24.42 39.66 14.45
N THR A 96 -25.67 39.54 14.00
CA THR A 96 -26.36 38.24 13.90
C THR A 96 -25.65 37.29 12.93
N TRP A 97 -25.13 37.82 11.82
CA TRP A 97 -24.38 37.04 10.83
C TRP A 97 -23.07 36.51 11.40
N VAL A 98 -22.31 37.35 12.12
CA VAL A 98 -21.07 36.94 12.79
C VAL A 98 -21.34 35.93 13.90
N GLU A 99 -22.34 36.16 14.74
CA GLU A 99 -22.74 35.22 15.80
C GLU A 99 -23.20 33.88 15.21
N ALA A 100 -23.89 33.88 14.08
CA ALA A 100 -24.28 32.65 13.39
C ALA A 100 -23.06 31.87 12.89
N MET A 101 -22.07 32.54 12.28
CA MET A 101 -20.81 31.90 11.85
C MET A 101 -20.04 31.31 13.04
N GLN A 102 -19.86 32.09 14.11
CA GLN A 102 -19.21 31.62 15.34
C GLN A 102 -19.98 30.45 15.97
N GLY A 103 -21.31 30.51 15.97
CA GLY A 103 -22.19 29.45 16.46
C GLY A 103 -22.02 28.14 15.69
N VAL A 104 -21.91 28.19 14.35
CA VAL A 104 -21.64 26.99 13.54
C VAL A 104 -20.26 26.40 13.86
N ILE A 105 -19.21 27.23 13.95
CA ILE A 105 -17.87 26.75 14.30
C ILE A 105 -17.85 26.12 15.70
N SER A 106 -18.47 26.78 16.69
CA SER A 106 -18.58 26.25 18.04
C SER A 106 -19.38 24.95 18.08
N ALA A 107 -20.41 24.80 17.24
CA ALA A 107 -21.18 23.57 17.13
C ALA A 107 -20.41 22.43 16.47
N GLN A 108 -19.44 22.73 15.59
CA GLN A 108 -18.56 21.74 14.97
C GLN A 108 -17.46 21.23 15.91
N ARG A 109 -16.96 22.09 16.79
CA ARG A 109 -15.93 21.71 17.77
C ARG A 109 -16.49 20.72 18.78
N TYR A 110 -15.63 19.79 19.19
CA TYR A 110 -15.93 18.86 20.25
C TYR A 110 -16.27 19.59 21.55
N ASP A 111 -17.38 19.21 22.16
CA ASP A 111 -17.81 19.69 23.48
C ASP A 111 -18.01 18.47 24.40
N ALA A 112 -17.28 18.42 25.51
CA ALA A 112 -17.28 17.25 26.39
C ALA A 112 -18.64 17.00 27.09
N ASP A 113 -19.44 18.04 27.30
CA ASP A 113 -20.77 17.92 27.92
C ASP A 113 -21.83 17.47 26.91
N ARG A 114 -21.61 17.76 25.61
CA ARG A 114 -22.52 17.42 24.51
C ARG A 114 -22.16 16.10 23.78
N ASP A 115 -20.87 15.89 23.53
CA ASP A 115 -20.34 14.89 22.58
C ASP A 115 -19.60 13.74 23.26
N ALA A 116 -19.67 13.62 24.59
CA ALA A 116 -19.17 12.43 25.27
C ALA A 116 -19.83 11.15 24.68
N PRO A 117 -19.08 10.04 24.54
CA PRO A 117 -19.63 8.81 23.99
C PRO A 117 -20.79 8.33 24.87
N ASN A 118 -22.00 8.33 24.31
CA ASN A 118 -23.22 7.90 25.00
C ASN A 118 -23.16 6.43 25.45
N ILE A 119 -22.34 5.62 24.76
CA ILE A 119 -22.09 4.22 25.09
C ILE A 119 -20.57 4.02 25.05
N ALA A 120 -19.96 3.88 26.22
CA ALA A 120 -18.54 3.57 26.33
C ALA A 120 -18.24 2.12 25.95
N LEU A 121 -17.01 1.87 25.50
CA LEU A 121 -16.50 0.51 25.31
C LEU A 121 -16.50 -0.23 26.65
N ASN A 122 -17.08 -1.42 26.70
CA ASN A 122 -17.17 -2.21 27.93
C ASN A 122 -15.82 -2.85 28.29
N THR A 123 -15.00 -2.12 29.05
CA THR A 123 -13.67 -2.55 29.51
C THR A 123 -13.70 -3.63 30.59
N ASP A 124 -14.86 -3.85 31.25
CA ASP A 124 -15.05 -4.89 32.27
C ASP A 124 -15.42 -6.26 31.67
N SER A 125 -15.60 -6.35 30.34
CA SER A 125 -15.94 -7.61 29.68
C SER A 125 -14.84 -8.65 29.87
N PRO A 126 -15.15 -9.88 30.33
CA PRO A 126 -14.15 -10.96 30.43
C PRO A 126 -13.63 -11.40 29.06
N MET A 127 -14.30 -11.01 27.98
CA MET A 127 -13.91 -11.29 26.60
C MET A 127 -13.18 -10.13 25.92
N PHE A 128 -12.85 -9.05 26.65
CA PHE A 128 -12.31 -7.82 26.07
C PHE A 128 -11.13 -8.09 25.12
N ASN A 129 -10.14 -8.87 25.54
CA ASN A 129 -8.96 -9.20 24.74
C ASN A 129 -9.01 -10.59 24.08
N ALA A 130 -10.12 -11.32 24.17
CA ALA A 130 -10.18 -12.73 23.78
C ALA A 130 -9.83 -12.97 22.30
N TRP A 131 -10.06 -11.99 21.42
CA TRP A 131 -9.81 -12.08 19.98
C TRP A 131 -8.33 -12.11 19.61
N ARG A 132 -7.43 -11.53 20.43
CA ARG A 132 -5.98 -11.45 20.16
C ARG A 132 -5.13 -12.40 20.99
N LEU A 133 -5.73 -13.10 21.95
CA LEU A 133 -4.99 -14.04 22.79
C LEU A 133 -4.76 -15.35 22.04
N ARG A 134 -3.49 -15.77 21.95
CA ARG A 134 -3.13 -17.07 21.39
C ARG A 134 -3.71 -18.19 22.26
N ARG A 135 -4.14 -19.25 21.59
CA ARG A 135 -4.45 -20.51 22.26
C ARG A 135 -3.15 -21.03 22.91
N PRO A 136 -3.16 -21.45 24.19
CA PRO A 136 -1.97 -22.00 24.82
C PRO A 136 -1.49 -23.26 24.11
N ALA A 137 -0.18 -23.37 23.85
CA ALA A 137 0.42 -24.52 23.18
C ALA A 137 0.11 -25.86 23.87
N SER A 138 -0.09 -25.86 25.20
CA SER A 138 -0.49 -27.06 25.96
C SER A 138 -1.88 -27.61 25.58
N MET A 139 -2.68 -26.86 24.81
CA MET A 139 -3.99 -27.29 24.31
C MET A 139 -3.93 -27.83 22.89
N ASP A 140 -2.76 -27.82 22.25
CA ASP A 140 -2.55 -28.27 20.89
C ASP A 140 -1.85 -29.64 20.88
N PRO A 141 -2.00 -30.45 19.81
CA PRO A 141 -1.27 -31.70 19.69
C PRO A 141 0.25 -31.45 19.71
N GLU A 142 0.99 -32.28 20.44
CA GLU A 142 2.45 -32.22 20.45
C GLU A 142 3.01 -32.43 19.03
N ARG A 143 3.89 -31.51 18.62
CA ARG A 143 4.64 -31.57 17.36
C ARG A 143 5.95 -30.81 17.52
N GLU A 144 6.94 -31.18 16.71
CA GLU A 144 8.14 -30.37 16.55
C GLU A 144 7.81 -29.08 15.79
N PRO A 145 8.50 -27.97 16.08
CA PRO A 145 8.41 -26.74 15.27
C PRO A 145 8.82 -26.99 13.82
N GLY A 146 8.17 -26.28 12.89
CA GLY A 146 8.45 -26.33 11.46
C GLY A 146 7.20 -26.23 10.60
N THR A 147 7.38 -26.38 9.28
CA THR A 147 6.27 -26.21 8.32
C THR A 147 5.32 -27.40 8.28
N ILE A 148 4.05 -27.12 8.04
CA ILE A 148 2.97 -28.09 7.93
C ILE A 148 2.46 -28.11 6.49
N SER A 149 2.74 -29.19 5.77
CA SER A 149 2.14 -29.38 4.44
C SER A 149 0.68 -29.81 4.58
N LEU A 150 -0.23 -28.97 4.08
CA LEU A 150 -1.66 -29.29 4.01
C LEU A 150 -2.06 -29.97 2.69
N GLY A 151 -1.11 -30.11 1.76
CA GLY A 151 -1.29 -30.75 0.47
C GLY A 151 -1.60 -32.24 0.63
N ARG A 152 -2.67 -32.72 0.00
CA ARG A 152 -3.03 -34.15 0.01
C ARG A 152 -2.37 -34.93 -1.12
N TYR A 153 -2.09 -34.28 -2.25
CA TYR A 153 -1.50 -34.90 -3.44
C TYR A 153 -0.28 -34.12 -3.88
N ASN A 154 0.56 -34.75 -4.71
CA ASN A 154 1.76 -34.13 -5.27
C ASN A 154 1.38 -32.98 -6.22
N GLY A 155 1.31 -31.76 -5.69
CA GLY A 155 0.97 -30.54 -6.43
C GLY A 155 -0.51 -30.14 -6.42
N GLY A 156 -1.36 -30.69 -5.55
CA GLY A 156 -2.75 -30.24 -5.45
C GLY A 156 -3.63 -30.91 -4.39
N GLY A 157 -4.80 -30.33 -4.15
CA GLY A 157 -5.79 -30.77 -3.17
C GLY A 157 -5.38 -30.54 -1.70
N GLY A 158 -6.36 -30.49 -0.80
CA GLY A 158 -6.17 -30.07 0.59
C GLY A 158 -6.77 -28.70 0.86
N PRO A 159 -6.78 -28.24 2.13
CA PRO A 159 -7.16 -26.88 2.47
C PRO A 159 -6.33 -25.85 1.68
N PRO A 160 -6.93 -24.77 1.16
CA PRO A 160 -6.21 -23.75 0.42
C PRO A 160 -5.34 -22.89 1.36
N THR A 161 -4.09 -22.68 0.97
CA THR A 161 -3.14 -21.73 1.54
C THR A 161 -2.68 -20.76 0.45
N PHE A 162 -2.06 -19.65 0.82
CA PHE A 162 -1.48 -18.71 -0.15
C PHE A 162 -0.50 -19.45 -1.07
N GLY A 163 -0.76 -19.41 -2.38
CA GLY A 163 0.06 -20.11 -3.39
C GLY A 163 0.13 -21.64 -3.28
N GLY A 164 -0.58 -22.25 -2.32
CA GLY A 164 -0.40 -23.65 -1.95
C GLY A 164 0.87 -23.93 -1.13
N PHE A 165 1.49 -22.89 -0.55
CA PHE A 165 2.67 -23.02 0.30
C PHE A 165 2.35 -23.72 1.64
N PRO A 166 3.33 -24.35 2.31
CA PRO A 166 3.17 -24.90 3.64
C PRO A 166 2.70 -23.87 4.67
N LEU A 167 2.03 -24.35 5.72
CA LEU A 167 1.57 -23.52 6.84
C LEU A 167 2.66 -23.43 7.92
N ALA A 168 2.84 -22.26 8.51
CA ALA A 168 3.53 -22.05 9.79
C ALA A 168 2.57 -21.31 10.73
N LEU A 169 2.63 -21.60 12.04
CA LEU A 169 1.65 -21.08 13.01
C LEU A 169 2.28 -20.24 14.13
N THR A 170 3.59 -20.34 14.32
CA THR A 170 4.31 -19.76 15.44
C THR A 170 5.69 -19.25 14.98
N PRO A 171 6.33 -18.31 15.70
CA PRO A 171 7.69 -17.87 15.41
C PRO A 171 8.68 -19.03 15.41
N GLU A 172 8.50 -20.00 16.31
CA GLU A 172 9.35 -21.18 16.40
C GLU A 172 9.27 -22.03 15.11
N ASP A 173 8.11 -22.05 14.43
CA ASP A 173 8.00 -22.70 13.13
C ASP A 173 8.77 -21.97 12.04
N LEU A 174 8.77 -20.64 12.07
CA LEU A 174 9.49 -19.81 11.12
C LEU A 174 11.00 -19.99 11.27
N GLU A 175 11.49 -19.95 12.51
CA GLU A 175 12.90 -20.15 12.85
C GLU A 175 13.37 -21.56 12.51
N ALA A 176 12.63 -22.59 12.93
CA ALA A 176 13.02 -23.99 12.71
C ALA A 176 13.05 -24.39 11.24
N ALA A 177 12.25 -23.74 10.40
CA ALA A 177 12.21 -23.99 8.96
C ALA A 177 13.06 -23.00 8.14
N GLU A 178 13.80 -22.10 8.80
CA GLU A 178 14.63 -21.08 8.13
C GLU A 178 13.82 -20.34 7.05
N VAL A 179 12.63 -19.86 7.43
CA VAL A 179 11.69 -19.22 6.50
C VAL A 179 12.26 -17.92 5.97
N ASP A 180 12.28 -17.79 4.63
CA ASP A 180 12.68 -16.55 3.95
C ASP A 180 11.51 -15.57 3.83
N VAL A 181 10.30 -16.10 3.58
CA VAL A 181 9.09 -15.30 3.36
C VAL A 181 7.89 -15.90 4.07
N ALA A 182 7.21 -15.09 4.89
CA ALA A 182 5.95 -15.45 5.51
C ALA A 182 4.81 -14.59 4.96
N ILE A 183 3.87 -15.23 4.25
CA ILE A 183 2.67 -14.56 3.72
C ILE A 183 1.59 -14.60 4.80
N VAL A 184 1.10 -13.44 5.23
CA VAL A 184 0.11 -13.32 6.31
C VAL A 184 -1.06 -12.44 5.88
N GLY A 185 -2.28 -12.85 6.20
CA GLY A 185 -3.47 -12.02 5.93
C GLY A 185 -3.76 -11.03 7.06
N ALA A 186 -4.19 -9.82 6.74
CA ALA A 186 -4.62 -8.81 7.71
C ALA A 186 -5.98 -8.21 7.28
N PRO A 187 -7.12 -8.83 7.64
CA PRO A 187 -8.43 -8.49 7.06
C PRO A 187 -9.10 -7.23 7.66
N LEU A 188 -8.33 -6.18 8.00
CA LEU A 188 -8.85 -4.95 8.61
C LEU A 188 -9.33 -3.95 7.55
N ASN A 189 -10.64 -3.73 7.43
CA ASN A 189 -11.23 -2.89 6.36
C ASN A 189 -12.09 -1.71 6.85
N MET A 190 -12.03 -1.39 8.14
CA MET A 190 -12.90 -0.38 8.76
C MET A 190 -12.33 1.04 8.78
N GLY A 191 -11.09 1.24 8.33
CA GLY A 191 -10.46 2.54 8.18
C GLY A 191 -10.90 3.31 6.94
N SER A 192 -11.58 2.66 5.98
CA SER A 192 -11.99 3.29 4.71
C SER A 192 -13.26 4.14 4.78
N GLY A 193 -14.30 3.68 5.50
CA GLY A 193 -15.59 4.36 5.61
C GLY A 193 -16.44 4.46 4.32
N TRP A 194 -16.03 3.83 3.21
CA TRP A 194 -16.75 3.90 1.92
C TRP A 194 -17.13 2.52 1.35
N ARG A 195 -16.44 2.08 0.30
CA ARG A 195 -16.63 0.76 -0.34
C ARG A 195 -15.76 -0.34 0.28
N ASP A 196 -14.85 0.05 1.18
CA ASP A 196 -13.91 -0.77 1.91
C ASP A 196 -13.05 -1.75 1.09
N SER A 197 -12.15 -2.46 1.78
CA SER A 197 -11.20 -3.42 1.22
C SER A 197 -11.62 -4.89 1.40
N GLY A 198 -12.85 -5.15 1.83
CA GLY A 198 -13.49 -6.46 1.87
C GLY A 198 -12.79 -7.49 2.77
N ALA A 199 -13.42 -7.87 3.88
CA ALA A 199 -12.90 -8.88 4.83
C ALA A 199 -12.58 -10.29 4.25
N GLN A 200 -12.84 -10.53 2.96
CA GLN A 200 -12.61 -11.81 2.28
C GLN A 200 -11.45 -11.78 1.27
N ALA A 201 -10.70 -10.69 1.19
CA ALA A 201 -9.47 -10.60 0.39
C ALA A 201 -8.50 -11.75 0.67
N THR A 202 -8.25 -12.02 1.96
CA THR A 202 -7.32 -13.07 2.41
C THR A 202 -7.78 -14.46 1.96
N THR A 203 -9.06 -14.78 2.15
CA THR A 203 -9.68 -16.03 1.72
C THR A 203 -9.64 -16.19 0.20
N ASP A 204 -10.06 -15.17 -0.54
CA ASP A 204 -10.16 -15.24 -2.00
C ASP A 204 -8.77 -15.40 -2.64
N MET A 205 -7.76 -14.73 -2.09
CA MET A 205 -6.36 -14.90 -2.49
C MET A 205 -5.82 -16.31 -2.21
N ARG A 206 -6.20 -16.98 -1.11
CA ARG A 206 -5.85 -18.41 -0.90
C ARG A 206 -6.55 -19.34 -1.89
N VAL A 207 -7.81 -19.07 -2.21
CA VAL A 207 -8.63 -19.93 -3.09
C VAL A 207 -8.24 -19.77 -4.56
N ARG A 208 -8.01 -18.54 -5.01
CA ARG A 208 -7.83 -18.17 -6.42
C ARG A 208 -6.40 -17.79 -6.78
N GLY A 209 -5.61 -17.33 -5.82
CA GLY A 209 -4.23 -16.88 -6.01
C GLY A 209 -3.21 -18.00 -6.25
N ARG A 210 -3.59 -19.11 -6.90
CA ARG A 210 -2.64 -20.17 -7.31
C ARG A 210 -1.48 -19.63 -8.15
N ALA A 211 -1.68 -18.49 -8.82
CA ALA A 211 -0.65 -17.78 -9.57
C ALA A 211 0.53 -17.28 -8.71
N LEU A 212 0.38 -17.19 -7.38
CA LEU A 212 1.46 -16.86 -6.44
C LEU A 212 2.67 -17.81 -6.56
N GLY A 213 2.43 -19.07 -6.92
CA GLY A 213 3.46 -20.09 -7.08
C GLY A 213 3.90 -20.33 -8.53
N GLY A 214 4.90 -21.20 -8.67
CA GLY A 214 5.36 -21.73 -9.95
C GLY A 214 6.26 -20.77 -10.73
N MET A 215 6.79 -21.27 -11.85
CA MET A 215 7.74 -20.58 -12.71
C MET A 215 7.21 -19.21 -13.16
N ASP A 216 8.04 -18.17 -13.06
CA ASP A 216 7.86 -16.92 -13.78
C ASP A 216 8.46 -17.07 -15.19
N GLN A 217 7.63 -16.98 -16.22
CA GLN A 217 8.05 -17.24 -17.58
C GLN A 217 9.00 -16.18 -18.14
N TYR A 218 9.04 -14.96 -17.61
CA TYR A 218 9.87 -13.88 -18.15
C TYR A 218 11.33 -14.04 -17.71
N VAL A 219 11.54 -14.50 -16.48
CA VAL A 219 12.89 -14.60 -15.87
C VAL A 219 13.33 -16.05 -15.62
N GLN A 220 12.43 -17.02 -15.83
CA GLN A 220 12.67 -18.45 -15.61
C GLN A 220 13.10 -18.78 -14.17
N VAL A 221 12.56 -18.05 -13.20
CA VAL A 221 12.75 -18.29 -11.76
C VAL A 221 11.44 -18.80 -11.16
N ASN A 222 11.51 -19.89 -10.41
CA ASN A 222 10.40 -20.37 -9.58
C ASN A 222 10.68 -20.03 -8.11
N PRO A 223 9.99 -19.03 -7.52
CA PRO A 223 10.33 -18.57 -6.18
C PRO A 223 10.21 -19.66 -5.12
N GLY A 224 9.21 -20.56 -5.22
CA GLY A 224 9.05 -21.68 -4.28
C GLY A 224 10.07 -22.81 -4.44
N SER A 225 10.98 -22.72 -5.41
CA SER A 225 12.15 -23.62 -5.52
C SER A 225 13.43 -23.02 -4.97
N VAL A 226 13.44 -21.71 -4.72
CA VAL A 226 14.61 -20.95 -4.24
C VAL A 226 14.42 -20.54 -2.77
N LEU A 227 13.21 -20.11 -2.42
CA LEU A 227 12.87 -19.57 -1.10
C LEU A 227 12.03 -20.56 -0.28
N ASN A 228 12.24 -20.57 1.03
CA ASN A 228 11.36 -21.15 2.03
C ASN A 228 10.18 -20.21 2.29
N ILE A 229 9.05 -20.46 1.61
CA ILE A 229 7.85 -19.62 1.68
C ILE A 229 6.76 -20.35 2.47
N VAL A 230 6.08 -19.64 3.38
CA VAL A 230 4.97 -20.17 4.17
C VAL A 230 3.73 -19.27 4.13
N ASP A 231 2.56 -19.86 4.31
CA ASP A 231 1.35 -19.18 4.76
C ASP A 231 1.37 -19.11 6.29
N TYR A 232 1.24 -17.92 6.86
CA TYR A 232 1.24 -17.67 8.31
C TYR A 232 -0.16 -17.38 8.86
N GLY A 233 -1.21 -17.76 8.12
CA GLY A 233 -2.58 -17.57 8.54
C GLY A 233 -3.04 -16.11 8.42
N ASP A 234 -4.10 -15.78 9.15
CA ASP A 234 -4.63 -14.42 9.23
C ASP A 234 -4.40 -13.87 10.65
N ILE A 235 -3.99 -12.61 10.72
CA ILE A 235 -3.96 -11.83 11.96
C ILE A 235 -5.40 -11.63 12.42
N ALA A 236 -5.69 -11.99 13.66
CA ALA A 236 -6.99 -11.71 14.24
C ALA A 236 -7.17 -10.19 14.42
N ILE A 237 -8.37 -9.69 14.17
CA ILE A 237 -8.69 -8.25 14.32
C ILE A 237 -9.93 -8.07 15.19
N ASP A 238 -10.09 -6.88 15.76
CA ASP A 238 -11.34 -6.44 16.34
C ASP A 238 -12.22 -5.87 15.22
N ASN A 239 -13.21 -6.64 14.75
CA ASN A 239 -14.14 -6.25 13.70
C ASN A 239 -15.07 -5.08 14.05
N ALA A 240 -14.92 -4.45 15.22
CA ALA A 240 -15.66 -3.26 15.61
C ALA A 240 -14.76 -2.09 16.04
N SER A 241 -13.43 -2.25 15.99
CA SER A 241 -12.49 -1.16 16.25
C SER A 241 -11.18 -1.33 15.49
N THR A 242 -10.94 -0.40 14.56
CA THR A 242 -9.66 -0.25 13.86
C THR A 242 -8.54 0.03 14.85
N GLU A 243 -8.77 0.95 15.79
CA GLU A 243 -7.78 1.40 16.78
C GLU A 243 -7.25 0.26 17.65
N ARG A 244 -8.13 -0.66 18.05
CA ARG A 244 -7.75 -1.83 18.84
C ARG A 244 -6.98 -2.87 18.03
N SER A 245 -7.22 -2.93 16.72
CA SER A 245 -6.58 -3.88 15.80
C SER A 245 -5.16 -3.46 15.44
N MET A 246 -4.92 -2.16 15.21
CA MET A 246 -3.63 -1.62 14.74
C MET A 246 -2.43 -2.13 15.53
N GLN A 247 -2.49 -2.06 16.86
CA GLN A 247 -1.36 -2.44 17.70
C GLN A 247 -1.07 -3.95 17.63
N HIS A 248 -2.10 -4.78 17.60
CA HIS A 248 -1.92 -6.23 17.51
C HIS A 248 -1.33 -6.65 16.16
N ILE A 249 -1.74 -5.98 15.08
CA ILE A 249 -1.16 -6.19 13.75
C ILE A 249 0.33 -5.86 13.76
N ARG A 250 0.73 -4.72 14.32
CA ARG A 250 2.15 -4.33 14.47
C ARG A 250 2.94 -5.39 15.24
N GLU A 251 2.37 -5.93 16.31
CA GLU A 251 3.00 -6.98 17.13
C GLU A 251 3.27 -8.25 16.32
N VAL A 252 2.30 -8.72 15.53
CA VAL A 252 2.43 -9.94 14.70
C VAL A 252 3.40 -9.71 13.53
N VAL A 253 3.30 -8.60 12.81
CA VAL A 253 4.25 -8.30 11.71
C VAL A 253 5.69 -8.19 12.22
N ARG A 254 5.87 -7.56 13.39
CA ARG A 254 7.20 -7.47 14.04
C ARG A 254 7.72 -8.84 14.45
N GLU A 255 6.86 -9.76 14.88
CA GLU A 255 7.27 -11.13 15.23
C GLU A 255 7.87 -11.85 14.01
N ILE A 256 7.26 -11.69 12.84
CA ILE A 256 7.76 -12.27 11.59
C ILE A 256 9.11 -11.65 11.26
N GLY A 257 9.21 -10.32 11.26
CA GLY A 257 10.46 -9.62 10.95
C GLY A 257 11.60 -9.96 11.91
N ASN A 258 11.32 -10.25 13.18
CA ASN A 258 12.33 -10.64 14.17
C ASN A 258 13.00 -12.00 13.88
N THR A 259 12.34 -12.89 13.14
CA THR A 259 12.96 -14.17 12.74
C THR A 259 13.90 -14.01 11.55
N GLY A 260 13.90 -12.84 10.90
CA GLY A 260 14.62 -12.56 9.66
C GLY A 260 13.82 -12.83 8.39
N ALA A 261 12.62 -13.41 8.49
CA ALA A 261 11.72 -13.60 7.37
C ALA A 261 11.15 -12.26 6.87
N VAL A 262 10.93 -12.14 5.57
CA VAL A 262 10.21 -11.00 4.97
C VAL A 262 8.70 -11.22 5.13
N PRO A 263 7.97 -10.38 5.89
CA PRO A 263 6.51 -10.43 5.91
C PRO A 263 5.93 -9.94 4.58
N VAL A 264 5.03 -10.73 4.00
CA VAL A 264 4.19 -10.36 2.86
C VAL A 264 2.75 -10.29 3.35
N ILE A 265 2.25 -9.09 3.60
CA ILE A 265 0.91 -8.85 4.16
C ILE A 265 -0.12 -8.75 3.04
N VAL A 266 -1.28 -9.40 3.21
CA VAL A 266 -2.36 -9.39 2.22
C VAL A 266 -3.68 -8.96 2.83
N GLY A 267 -4.38 -8.05 2.14
CA GLY A 267 -5.74 -7.63 2.45
C GLY A 267 -5.80 -6.44 3.40
N GLY A 268 -7.03 -6.09 3.78
CA GLY A 268 -7.31 -4.90 4.58
C GLY A 268 -7.15 -3.60 3.78
N ASP A 269 -7.60 -2.51 4.39
CA ASP A 269 -7.51 -1.16 3.82
C ASP A 269 -6.15 -0.55 4.15
N HIS A 270 -5.83 0.59 3.55
CA HIS A 270 -4.50 1.16 3.67
C HIS A 270 -4.14 1.66 5.08
N SER A 271 -5.07 1.68 6.03
CA SER A 271 -4.74 2.01 7.42
C SER A 271 -3.66 1.08 7.97
N LEU A 272 -3.61 -0.17 7.49
CA LEU A 272 -2.60 -1.17 7.81
C LEU A 272 -1.16 -0.70 7.63
N SER A 273 -0.87 0.14 6.64
CA SER A 273 0.49 0.62 6.34
C SER A 273 1.14 1.22 7.59
N TYR A 274 0.36 1.94 8.42
CA TYR A 274 0.87 2.47 9.69
C TYR A 274 1.46 1.37 10.58
N SER A 275 0.72 0.28 10.80
CA SER A 275 1.17 -0.80 11.68
C SER A 275 2.29 -1.61 11.08
N ASN A 276 2.21 -1.92 9.79
CA ASN A 276 3.15 -2.82 9.13
C ASN A 276 4.52 -2.15 8.92
N VAL A 277 4.53 -0.89 8.44
CA VAL A 277 5.76 -0.12 8.29
C VAL A 277 6.40 0.15 9.67
N ALA A 278 5.61 0.54 10.68
CA ALA A 278 6.14 0.79 12.01
C ALA A 278 6.72 -0.48 12.65
N ALA A 279 6.15 -1.66 12.39
CA ALA A 279 6.73 -2.94 12.80
C ALA A 279 8.12 -3.15 12.19
N MET A 280 8.29 -2.91 10.89
CA MET A 280 9.59 -3.06 10.25
C MET A 280 10.61 -2.01 10.73
N ALA A 281 10.14 -0.81 11.06
CA ALA A 281 10.97 0.21 11.71
C ALA A 281 11.43 -0.20 13.12
N ASP A 282 10.60 -0.93 13.87
CA ASP A 282 10.99 -1.50 15.18
C ASP A 282 12.09 -2.55 15.04
N VAL A 283 12.02 -3.39 13.99
CA VAL A 283 12.99 -4.47 13.75
C VAL A 283 14.32 -3.93 13.22
N HIS A 284 14.28 -3.06 12.20
CA HIS A 284 15.48 -2.65 11.47
C HIS A 284 16.05 -1.29 11.87
N GLY A 285 15.29 -0.52 12.66
CA GLY A 285 15.60 0.84 13.04
C GLY A 285 15.04 1.85 12.05
N LYS A 286 14.30 2.83 12.59
CA LYS A 286 13.63 3.94 11.88
C LYS A 286 14.50 4.65 10.85
N GLU A 287 15.76 4.89 11.20
CA GLU A 287 16.75 5.56 10.33
C GLU A 287 17.21 4.73 9.14
N ARG A 288 16.81 3.47 9.01
CA ARG A 288 17.24 2.55 7.93
C ARG A 288 16.09 2.12 7.02
N VAL A 289 14.84 2.27 7.43
CA VAL A 289 13.67 1.82 6.66
C VAL A 289 13.22 2.91 5.70
N SER A 290 13.26 2.63 4.40
CA SER A 290 12.58 3.43 3.37
C SER A 290 11.29 2.76 2.95
N VAL A 291 10.33 3.56 2.50
CA VAL A 291 9.04 3.07 2.01
C VAL A 291 8.87 3.53 0.59
N ILE A 292 8.52 2.59 -0.28
CA ILE A 292 7.89 2.91 -1.56
C ILE A 292 6.42 2.56 -1.49
N HIS A 293 5.60 3.54 -1.84
CA HIS A 293 4.15 3.54 -1.70
C HIS A 293 3.53 3.69 -3.09
N PHE A 294 2.99 2.60 -3.61
CA PHE A 294 2.26 2.57 -4.88
C PHE A 294 0.79 2.79 -4.61
N ASP A 295 0.25 3.91 -5.05
CA ASP A 295 -1.12 4.33 -4.74
C ASP A 295 -1.57 5.45 -5.69
N SER A 296 -2.87 5.50 -5.99
CA SER A 296 -3.48 6.64 -6.68
C SER A 296 -3.71 7.85 -5.77
N HIS A 297 -3.76 7.63 -4.46
CA HIS A 297 -3.88 8.59 -3.37
C HIS A 297 -2.53 8.82 -2.69
N TYR A 298 -2.45 9.91 -1.91
CA TYR A 298 -1.22 10.25 -1.20
C TYR A 298 -1.26 9.89 0.29
N ASP A 299 -2.44 9.54 0.81
CA ASP A 299 -2.69 8.98 2.14
C ASP A 299 -2.03 9.68 3.32
N ALA A 300 -1.78 10.98 3.12
CA ALA A 300 -1.28 11.89 4.12
C ALA A 300 -2.33 12.96 4.47
N TRP A 301 -3.62 12.59 4.46
CA TRP A 301 -4.68 13.44 4.99
C TRP A 301 -4.53 13.59 6.51
N TRP A 302 -4.94 14.76 7.02
CA TRP A 302 -4.84 15.18 8.42
C TRP A 302 -6.16 15.86 8.83
N GLY A 303 -6.28 16.29 10.09
CA GLY A 303 -7.40 17.12 10.56
C GLY A 303 -8.76 16.42 10.66
N SER A 304 -8.80 15.10 10.43
CA SER A 304 -10.00 14.28 10.60
C SER A 304 -10.27 13.97 12.08
N ALA A 305 -11.54 13.83 12.45
CA ALA A 305 -11.92 13.43 13.81
C ALA A 305 -11.43 12.02 14.17
N HIS A 306 -11.33 11.14 13.17
CA HIS A 306 -10.72 9.82 13.30
C HIS A 306 -9.27 9.88 12.79
N LEU A 307 -8.32 9.61 13.68
CA LEU A 307 -6.88 9.68 13.40
C LEU A 307 -6.32 8.39 12.79
N ILE A 308 -7.16 7.35 12.67
CA ILE A 308 -6.85 6.10 11.99
C ILE A 308 -7.91 5.92 10.91
N SER A 309 -7.46 6.05 9.67
CA SER A 309 -8.23 5.81 8.46
C SER A 309 -7.29 5.32 7.37
N HIS A 310 -7.83 4.85 6.25
CA HIS A 310 -7.01 4.47 5.11
C HIS A 310 -6.31 5.67 4.46
N GLY A 311 -6.86 6.88 4.56
CA GLY A 311 -6.27 8.08 3.96
C GLY A 311 -5.28 8.86 4.85
N ALA A 312 -5.02 8.41 6.08
CA ALA A 312 -4.08 9.09 7.01
C ALA A 312 -2.80 8.31 7.42
N PRO A 313 -2.52 7.07 6.99
CA PRO A 313 -1.40 6.29 7.52
C PRO A 313 -0.04 6.95 7.20
N VAL A 314 0.12 7.57 6.02
CA VAL A 314 1.37 8.22 5.60
C VAL A 314 1.67 9.42 6.50
N TYR A 315 0.68 10.31 6.68
CA TYR A 315 0.85 11.46 7.58
C TYR A 315 1.28 11.02 8.97
N ARG A 316 0.62 9.99 9.50
CA ARG A 316 0.89 9.48 10.84
C ARG A 316 2.26 8.82 10.97
N LEU A 317 2.67 7.99 10.00
CA LEU A 317 3.99 7.36 9.97
C LEU A 317 5.12 8.39 10.00
N LEU A 318 4.96 9.46 9.23
CA LEU A 318 5.94 10.53 9.11
C LEU A 318 5.95 11.44 10.35
N ASN A 319 4.78 11.86 10.81
CA ASN A 319 4.65 12.76 11.96
C ASN A 319 5.13 12.12 13.27
N GLU A 320 4.86 10.83 13.47
CA GLU A 320 5.35 10.08 14.64
C GLU A 320 6.82 9.61 14.49
N GLY A 321 7.45 9.90 13.35
CA GLY A 321 8.85 9.59 13.08
C GLY A 321 9.13 8.08 13.09
N HIS A 322 8.26 7.27 12.48
CA HIS A 322 8.58 5.86 12.18
C HIS A 322 9.43 5.74 10.92
N VAL A 323 9.27 6.67 9.97
CA VAL A 323 10.04 6.77 8.73
C VAL A 323 10.40 8.24 8.50
N ARG A 324 11.60 8.52 7.98
CA ARG A 324 11.98 9.88 7.59
C ARG A 324 11.22 10.29 6.33
N MET A 325 10.79 11.54 6.26
CA MET A 325 10.04 12.07 5.10
C MET A 325 10.81 11.90 3.78
N GLU A 326 12.13 12.09 3.79
CA GLU A 326 13.00 11.89 2.62
C GLU A 326 13.16 10.43 2.15
N ASP A 327 12.77 9.47 2.99
CA ASP A 327 12.81 8.03 2.70
C ASP A 327 11.43 7.48 2.30
N TYR A 328 10.43 8.34 2.12
CA TYR A 328 9.09 7.96 1.69
C TYR A 328 8.87 8.38 0.23
N ILE A 329 8.70 7.39 -0.64
CA ILE A 329 8.58 7.54 -2.10
C ILE A 329 7.17 7.15 -2.52
N GLN A 330 6.42 8.06 -3.14
CA GLN A 330 5.07 7.76 -3.66
C GLN A 330 5.08 7.59 -5.17
N VAL A 331 4.30 6.66 -5.70
CA VAL A 331 4.23 6.37 -7.13
C VAL A 331 2.79 6.11 -7.55
N GLY A 332 2.32 6.81 -8.58
CA GLY A 332 0.98 6.62 -9.17
C GLY A 332 -0.06 7.67 -8.79
N LEU A 333 0.34 8.71 -8.04
CA LEU A 333 -0.56 9.77 -7.57
C LEU A 333 -1.34 10.43 -8.72
N ARG A 334 -2.66 10.40 -8.61
CA ARG A 334 -3.57 10.97 -9.63
C ARG A 334 -5.00 11.26 -9.16
N SER A 335 -5.30 11.05 -7.87
CA SER A 335 -6.63 11.28 -7.31
C SER A 335 -6.92 12.76 -7.04
N SER A 336 -7.96 13.03 -6.23
CA SER A 336 -8.43 14.38 -5.86
C SER A 336 -7.44 15.23 -5.04
N GLY A 337 -6.33 14.63 -4.59
CA GLY A 337 -5.18 15.31 -3.99
C GLY A 337 -3.89 14.53 -4.27
N PRO A 338 -2.72 15.09 -3.91
CA PRO A 338 -2.53 16.30 -3.11
C PRO A 338 -2.79 17.58 -3.92
N ASP A 339 -3.25 18.63 -3.23
CA ASP A 339 -3.39 19.97 -3.83
C ASP A 339 -2.05 20.73 -3.84
N GLU A 340 -2.03 21.99 -4.28
CA GLU A 340 -0.80 22.77 -4.39
C GLU A 340 -0.07 22.92 -3.04
N ALA A 341 -0.82 23.15 -1.95
CA ALA A 341 -0.28 23.33 -0.61
C ALA A 341 0.33 22.03 -0.08
N ALA A 342 -0.38 20.91 -0.25
CA ALA A 342 0.13 19.59 0.09
C ALA A 342 1.38 19.23 -0.73
N PHE A 343 1.41 19.49 -2.04
CA PHE A 343 2.62 19.29 -2.84
C PHE A 343 3.80 20.16 -2.38
N LYS A 344 3.55 21.42 -1.97
CA LYS A 344 4.60 22.29 -1.40
C LYS A 344 5.16 21.69 -0.12
N TRP A 345 4.29 21.29 0.82
CA TRP A 345 4.70 20.64 2.06
C TRP A 345 5.50 19.36 1.84
N MET A 346 5.05 18.48 0.94
CA MET A 346 5.78 17.26 0.60
C MET A 346 7.20 17.59 0.12
N ARG A 347 7.34 18.56 -0.80
CA ARG A 347 8.66 18.98 -1.32
C ARG A 347 9.54 19.63 -0.26
N GLU A 348 8.99 20.52 0.56
CA GLU A 348 9.72 21.24 1.61
C GLU A 348 10.25 20.28 2.68
N ASN A 349 9.54 19.18 2.93
CA ASN A 349 9.94 18.12 3.84
C ASN A 349 10.77 16.99 3.19
N GLY A 350 11.09 17.12 1.90
CA GLY A 350 11.96 16.19 1.19
C GLY A 350 11.30 14.89 0.71
N MET A 351 9.97 14.75 0.83
CA MET A 351 9.26 13.58 0.29
C MET A 351 9.45 13.49 -1.22
N ARG A 352 9.53 12.25 -1.71
CA ARG A 352 9.67 11.94 -3.13
C ARG A 352 8.34 11.42 -3.64
N TYR A 353 7.92 11.89 -4.82
CA TYR A 353 6.67 11.45 -5.42
C TYR A 353 6.76 11.45 -6.94
N HIS A 354 6.04 10.51 -7.54
CA HIS A 354 5.96 10.26 -8.97
C HIS A 354 4.49 10.15 -9.35
N THR A 355 3.94 11.26 -9.85
CA THR A 355 2.53 11.32 -10.24
C THR A 355 2.33 10.69 -11.62
N MET A 356 1.09 10.34 -11.97
CA MET A 356 0.81 9.92 -13.36
C MET A 356 1.01 11.05 -14.38
N ALA A 357 0.99 12.32 -13.94
CA ALA A 357 1.39 13.45 -14.79
C ALA A 357 2.90 13.44 -15.10
N GLU A 358 3.75 12.93 -14.21
CA GLU A 358 5.16 12.69 -14.53
C GLU A 358 5.30 11.62 -15.62
N VAL A 359 4.55 10.52 -15.48
CA VAL A 359 4.54 9.43 -16.47
C VAL A 359 4.07 9.95 -17.84
N GLU A 360 3.02 10.77 -17.88
CA GLU A 360 2.55 11.41 -19.12
C GLU A 360 3.62 12.32 -19.74
N GLN A 361 4.35 13.09 -18.93
CA GLN A 361 5.35 14.04 -19.41
C GLN A 361 6.68 13.38 -19.81
N ARG A 362 7.14 12.37 -19.07
CA ARG A 362 8.49 11.79 -19.16
C ARG A 362 8.51 10.37 -19.70
N GLY A 363 7.37 9.70 -19.75
CA GLY A 363 7.24 8.28 -20.06
C GLY A 363 7.47 7.37 -18.85
N TRP A 364 6.91 6.16 -18.93
CA TRP A 364 7.02 5.17 -17.86
C TRP A 364 8.46 4.72 -17.61
N ASP A 365 9.22 4.37 -18.65
CA ASP A 365 10.58 3.82 -18.48
C ASP A 365 11.52 4.79 -17.73
N ALA A 366 11.44 6.09 -18.04
CA ALA A 366 12.24 7.11 -17.37
C ALA A 366 11.83 7.28 -15.90
N THR A 367 10.52 7.18 -15.62
CA THR A 367 9.97 7.27 -14.26
C THR A 367 10.36 6.03 -13.44
N LEU A 368 10.22 4.84 -14.02
CA LEU A 368 10.60 3.56 -13.43
C LEU A 368 12.08 3.53 -13.02
N GLU A 369 12.99 3.90 -13.93
CA GLU A 369 14.43 3.95 -13.63
C GLU A 369 14.75 4.88 -12.46
N ARG A 370 14.07 6.04 -12.41
CA ARG A 370 14.22 6.99 -11.31
C ARG A 370 13.72 6.40 -10.00
N VAL A 371 12.53 5.81 -10.00
CA VAL A 371 11.92 5.18 -8.81
C VAL A 371 12.81 4.07 -8.26
N VAL A 372 13.28 3.15 -9.12
CA VAL A 372 14.13 2.02 -8.69
C VAL A 372 15.45 2.52 -8.11
N LYS A 373 16.06 3.56 -8.71
CA LYS A 373 17.27 4.17 -8.18
C LYS A 373 17.05 4.80 -6.80
N GLU A 374 15.96 5.52 -6.62
CA GLU A 374 15.61 6.17 -5.34
C GLU A 374 15.30 5.12 -4.24
N ALA A 375 14.62 4.03 -4.59
CA ALA A 375 14.25 2.96 -3.67
C ALA A 375 15.43 2.02 -3.31
N SER A 376 16.43 1.90 -4.19
CA SER A 376 17.59 1.01 -4.04
C SER A 376 18.83 1.72 -3.47
N GLU A 377 18.66 2.84 -2.77
CA GLU A 377 19.79 3.56 -2.14
C GLU A 377 20.55 2.66 -1.15
N GLU A 378 21.88 2.76 -1.19
CA GLU A 378 22.76 1.89 -0.41
C GLU A 378 22.52 2.04 1.11
N GLY A 379 22.49 0.91 1.82
CA GLY A 379 22.29 0.88 3.27
C GLY A 379 20.84 1.03 3.71
N ARG A 380 19.90 1.25 2.78
CA ARG A 380 18.45 1.27 3.05
C ARG A 380 17.86 -0.13 3.12
N LYS A 381 16.78 -0.25 3.88
CA LYS A 381 15.88 -1.40 3.98
C LYS A 381 14.53 -1.01 3.42
N LEU A 382 14.16 -1.55 2.28
CA LEU A 382 12.96 -1.14 1.54
C LEU A 382 11.73 -1.88 2.05
N TYR A 383 10.71 -1.15 2.44
CA TYR A 383 9.35 -1.66 2.60
C TYR A 383 8.54 -1.25 1.37
N ILE A 384 7.81 -2.20 0.78
CA ILE A 384 6.94 -1.94 -0.37
C ILE A 384 5.49 -1.99 0.09
N SER A 385 4.81 -0.84 0.01
CA SER A 385 3.38 -0.72 0.24
C SER A 385 2.67 -0.60 -1.11
N PHE A 386 1.90 -1.62 -1.48
CA PHE A 386 1.22 -1.70 -2.77
C PHE A 386 -0.29 -1.63 -2.60
N ASP A 387 -0.87 -0.45 -2.81
CA ASP A 387 -2.31 -0.29 -2.98
C ASP A 387 -2.72 -0.78 -4.37
N ILE A 388 -3.72 -1.66 -4.44
CA ILE A 388 -4.19 -2.18 -5.73
C ILE A 388 -4.81 -1.09 -6.61
N ASP A 389 -5.28 0.02 -6.04
CA ASP A 389 -5.88 1.14 -6.77
C ASP A 389 -4.87 1.98 -7.56
N VAL A 390 -3.57 1.76 -7.36
CA VAL A 390 -2.53 2.33 -8.23
C VAL A 390 -2.69 1.87 -9.68
N ILE A 391 -3.21 0.65 -9.86
CA ILE A 391 -3.45 0.02 -11.16
C ILE A 391 -4.72 0.60 -11.79
N ASP A 392 -4.72 0.79 -13.10
CA ASP A 392 -5.90 1.28 -13.79
C ASP A 392 -7.13 0.36 -13.55
N PRO A 393 -8.34 0.91 -13.30
CA PRO A 393 -9.55 0.12 -13.12
C PRO A 393 -9.90 -0.81 -14.29
N ALA A 394 -9.34 -0.59 -15.48
CA ALA A 394 -9.40 -1.54 -16.60
C ALA A 394 -8.77 -2.90 -16.27
N PHE A 395 -7.84 -2.95 -15.31
CA PHE A 395 -7.19 -4.18 -14.83
C PHE A 395 -7.50 -4.49 -13.36
N ALA A 396 -7.83 -3.50 -12.53
CA ALA A 396 -8.09 -3.67 -11.10
C ALA A 396 -9.33 -2.89 -10.64
N VAL A 397 -10.51 -3.47 -10.85
CA VAL A 397 -11.79 -2.81 -10.49
C VAL A 397 -12.21 -3.03 -9.03
N ALA A 398 -11.72 -4.10 -8.40
CA ALA A 398 -12.10 -4.51 -7.05
C ALA A 398 -11.26 -3.79 -5.97
N THR A 399 -11.51 -2.49 -5.83
CA THR A 399 -10.98 -1.63 -4.76
C THR A 399 -12.07 -0.72 -4.20
N GLY A 400 -11.86 -0.19 -3.00
CA GLY A 400 -12.67 0.86 -2.42
C GLY A 400 -12.71 2.09 -3.32
N THR A 401 -11.54 2.63 -3.68
CA THR A 401 -11.34 3.95 -4.30
C THR A 401 -10.71 3.92 -5.70
N PRO A 402 -11.38 3.35 -6.73
CA PRO A 402 -10.77 3.24 -8.05
C PRO A 402 -10.57 4.62 -8.72
N VAL A 403 -9.38 4.87 -9.26
CA VAL A 403 -9.06 6.10 -10.02
C VAL A 403 -8.53 5.75 -11.41
N SER A 404 -9.10 6.30 -12.48
CA SER A 404 -8.65 6.01 -13.85
C SER A 404 -7.31 6.68 -14.21
N GLY A 405 -6.64 6.18 -15.25
CA GLY A 405 -5.34 6.65 -15.73
C GLY A 405 -4.16 6.12 -14.90
N GLY A 406 -4.29 4.90 -14.37
CA GLY A 406 -3.29 4.26 -13.51
C GLY A 406 -2.23 3.46 -14.26
N LEU A 407 -1.46 2.68 -13.51
CA LEU A 407 -0.47 1.76 -14.09
C LEU A 407 -1.15 0.56 -14.76
N ASP A 408 -0.52 0.07 -15.81
CA ASP A 408 -0.87 -1.20 -16.42
C ASP A 408 -0.29 -2.37 -15.60
N MET A 409 -0.83 -3.58 -15.81
CA MET A 409 -0.28 -4.80 -15.20
C MET A 409 1.17 -5.08 -15.61
N ARG A 410 1.56 -4.75 -16.85
CA ARG A 410 2.93 -4.95 -17.34
C ARG A 410 3.92 -4.03 -16.61
N GLU A 411 3.49 -2.82 -16.30
CA GLU A 411 4.27 -1.83 -15.56
C GLU A 411 4.43 -2.26 -14.10
N SER A 412 3.31 -2.64 -13.47
CA SER A 412 3.23 -3.06 -12.07
C SER A 412 4.05 -4.33 -11.77
N ILE A 413 3.92 -5.37 -12.60
CA ILE A 413 4.72 -6.60 -12.45
C ILE A 413 6.21 -6.30 -12.61
N THR A 414 6.57 -5.47 -13.60
CA THR A 414 7.97 -5.16 -13.89
C THR A 414 8.62 -4.40 -12.74
N ILE A 415 7.98 -3.34 -12.26
CA ILE A 415 8.54 -2.51 -11.18
C ILE A 415 8.67 -3.28 -9.86
N VAL A 416 7.65 -4.03 -9.47
CA VAL A 416 7.70 -4.81 -8.22
C VAL A 416 8.80 -5.88 -8.29
N ARG A 417 8.91 -6.61 -9.41
CA ARG A 417 9.98 -7.60 -9.58
C ARG A 417 11.37 -6.97 -9.49
N ARG A 418 11.57 -5.82 -10.16
CA ARG A 418 12.84 -5.09 -10.14
C ARG A 418 13.20 -4.60 -8.75
N LEU A 419 12.27 -3.98 -8.04
CA LEU A 419 12.51 -3.51 -6.68
C LEU A 419 12.91 -4.65 -5.74
N CYS A 420 12.23 -5.80 -5.83
CA CYS A 420 12.57 -6.96 -5.00
C CYS A 420 13.89 -7.65 -5.38
N ALA A 421 14.32 -7.55 -6.64
CA ALA A 421 15.62 -8.05 -7.07
C ALA A 421 16.77 -7.09 -6.71
N GLU A 422 16.58 -5.80 -6.98
CA GLU A 422 17.64 -4.79 -6.93
C GLU A 422 17.81 -4.17 -5.53
N ALA A 423 16.72 -4.00 -4.77
CA ALA A 423 16.74 -3.40 -3.43
C ALA A 423 16.81 -4.45 -2.29
N ASN A 424 17.10 -3.98 -1.08
CA ASN A 424 17.08 -4.79 0.13
C ASN A 424 15.68 -4.78 0.76
N VAL A 425 14.74 -5.53 0.17
CA VAL A 425 13.35 -5.57 0.63
C VAL A 425 13.24 -6.30 1.96
N VAL A 426 12.57 -5.68 2.93
CA VAL A 426 12.35 -6.21 4.28
C VAL A 426 10.88 -6.41 4.61
N GLY A 427 9.97 -5.94 3.77
CA GLY A 427 8.54 -6.17 3.94
C GLY A 427 7.78 -5.74 2.70
N PHE A 428 6.63 -6.37 2.49
CA PHE A 428 5.75 -6.09 1.37
C PHE A 428 4.29 -6.18 1.85
N GLU A 429 3.42 -5.31 1.38
CA GLU A 429 1.97 -5.45 1.56
C GLU A 429 1.21 -5.21 0.26
N LEU A 430 0.08 -5.92 0.11
CA LEU A 430 -0.95 -5.66 -0.90
C LEU A 430 -2.28 -5.37 -0.20
N VAL A 431 -2.77 -4.14 -0.33
CA VAL A 431 -3.95 -3.60 0.37
C VAL A 431 -5.04 -3.18 -0.61
N GLU A 432 -6.20 -2.79 -0.05
CA GLU A 432 -7.41 -2.30 -0.76
C GLU A 432 -8.06 -3.27 -1.77
N LEU A 433 -7.63 -4.54 -1.82
CA LEU A 433 -8.29 -5.56 -2.62
C LEU A 433 -9.65 -5.93 -2.03
N HIS A 434 -10.76 -5.57 -2.69
CA HIS A 434 -12.11 -5.96 -2.29
C HIS A 434 -12.76 -6.94 -3.30
N PRO A 435 -12.60 -8.27 -3.13
CA PRO A 435 -13.00 -9.25 -4.16
C PRO A 435 -14.46 -9.19 -4.59
N TYR A 436 -15.38 -8.79 -3.70
CA TYR A 436 -16.81 -8.76 -4.04
C TYR A 436 -17.22 -7.65 -5.02
N LEU A 437 -16.33 -6.70 -5.30
CA LEU A 437 -16.56 -5.66 -6.31
C LEU A 437 -16.17 -6.13 -7.72
N ASP A 438 -15.56 -7.32 -7.83
CA ASP A 438 -15.17 -7.93 -9.08
C ASP A 438 -15.68 -9.38 -9.20
N PRO A 439 -16.86 -9.59 -9.79
CA PRO A 439 -17.40 -10.93 -9.98
C PRO A 439 -16.61 -11.77 -11.00
N THR A 440 -15.67 -11.17 -11.73
CA THR A 440 -14.81 -11.86 -12.71
C THR A 440 -13.51 -12.36 -12.10
N TYR A 441 -13.19 -11.92 -10.88
CA TYR A 441 -11.97 -12.27 -10.14
C TYR A 441 -10.67 -11.77 -10.78
N MET A 442 -10.77 -10.89 -11.77
CA MET A 442 -9.63 -10.31 -12.48
C MET A 442 -8.67 -9.62 -11.52
N THR A 443 -9.20 -8.80 -10.62
CA THR A 443 -8.43 -8.03 -9.65
C THR A 443 -7.69 -8.94 -8.66
N THR A 444 -8.34 -9.99 -8.16
CA THR A 444 -7.68 -11.02 -7.32
C THR A 444 -6.55 -11.71 -8.08
N LEU A 445 -6.78 -12.12 -9.33
CA LEU A 445 -5.75 -12.78 -10.14
C LEU A 445 -4.57 -11.86 -10.44
N ASN A 446 -4.85 -10.60 -10.73
CA ASN A 446 -3.84 -9.56 -10.95
C ASN A 446 -3.04 -9.27 -9.67
N SER A 447 -3.71 -9.18 -8.52
CA SER A 447 -3.07 -9.04 -7.21
C SER A 447 -2.12 -10.21 -6.92
N ALA A 448 -2.52 -11.44 -7.26
CA ALA A 448 -1.66 -12.61 -7.12
C ALA A 448 -0.41 -12.52 -8.01
N HIS A 449 -0.51 -11.93 -9.21
CA HIS A 449 0.64 -11.69 -10.08
C HIS A 449 1.57 -10.59 -9.56
N VAL A 450 1.04 -9.56 -8.89
CA VAL A 450 1.85 -8.53 -8.21
C VAL A 450 2.66 -9.16 -7.08
N ILE A 451 2.03 -9.94 -6.20
CA ILE A 451 2.76 -10.63 -5.13
C ILE A 451 3.75 -11.66 -5.70
N LYS A 452 3.37 -12.39 -6.76
CA LYS A 452 4.32 -13.29 -7.46
C LYS A 452 5.55 -12.51 -7.93
N ALA A 453 5.37 -11.32 -8.50
CA ALA A 453 6.49 -10.48 -8.94
C ALA A 453 7.44 -10.16 -7.77
N CYS A 454 6.90 -9.87 -6.59
CA CYS A 454 7.69 -9.66 -5.38
C CYS A 454 8.48 -10.93 -5.00
N LEU A 455 7.80 -12.07 -4.88
CA LEU A 455 8.44 -13.36 -4.54
C LEU A 455 9.52 -13.74 -5.54
N THR A 456 9.24 -13.58 -6.84
CA THR A 456 10.20 -13.83 -7.92
C THR A 456 11.42 -12.91 -7.81
N GLY A 457 11.22 -11.61 -7.54
CA GLY A 457 12.33 -10.67 -7.37
C GLY A 457 13.21 -11.01 -6.17
N LEU A 458 12.62 -11.39 -5.03
CA LEU A 458 13.37 -11.88 -3.87
C LEU A 458 14.20 -13.11 -4.21
N ALA A 459 13.62 -14.06 -4.95
CA ALA A 459 14.33 -15.26 -5.40
C ALA A 459 15.45 -14.95 -6.41
N MET A 460 15.21 -14.02 -7.35
CA MET A 460 16.22 -13.53 -8.27
C MET A 460 17.41 -12.93 -7.51
N ARG A 461 17.17 -12.15 -6.45
CA ARG A 461 18.22 -11.59 -5.61
C ARG A 461 19.07 -12.67 -4.95
N GLU A 462 18.44 -13.72 -4.43
CA GLU A 462 19.15 -14.87 -3.83
C GLU A 462 20.01 -15.61 -4.86
N GLU A 463 19.53 -15.73 -6.10
CA GLU A 463 20.30 -16.32 -7.22
C GLU A 463 21.32 -15.35 -7.85
N GLY A 464 21.38 -14.08 -7.41
CA GLY A 464 22.28 -13.05 -7.92
C GLY A 464 21.86 -12.40 -9.25
N LEU A 465 20.62 -12.60 -9.69
CA LEU A 465 20.03 -12.03 -10.91
C LEU A 465 19.49 -10.61 -10.64
N THR A 466 20.39 -9.67 -10.42
CA THR A 466 20.05 -8.28 -10.04
C THR A 466 20.31 -7.27 -11.15
N GLU A 467 20.55 -7.72 -12.39
CA GLU A 467 20.72 -6.82 -13.51
C GLU A 467 19.42 -6.03 -13.78
N SER A 468 19.56 -4.74 -14.09
CA SER A 468 18.43 -3.90 -14.45
C SER A 468 17.68 -4.51 -15.63
N PHE A 469 16.36 -4.66 -15.47
CA PHE A 469 15.46 -5.28 -16.45
C PHE A 469 15.86 -6.69 -16.90
N TYR A 470 16.46 -7.51 -16.01
CA TYR A 470 16.76 -8.90 -16.36
C TYR A 470 15.52 -9.63 -16.92
N LEU A 471 15.72 -10.26 -18.08
CA LEU A 471 14.82 -11.21 -18.72
C LEU A 471 15.65 -12.44 -19.08
N SER A 472 15.05 -13.63 -18.96
CA SER A 472 15.73 -14.86 -19.32
C SER A 472 15.90 -14.92 -20.84
N PRO A 473 17.12 -15.15 -21.35
CA PRO A 473 17.33 -15.34 -22.78
C PRO A 473 16.53 -16.51 -23.36
N VAL A 474 16.21 -17.52 -22.54
CA VAL A 474 15.36 -18.64 -22.95
C VAL A 474 13.95 -18.18 -23.34
N SER A 475 13.50 -17.08 -22.75
CA SER A 475 12.16 -16.53 -22.89
C SER A 475 12.09 -15.34 -23.85
N SER A 476 13.17 -14.59 -23.98
CA SER A 476 13.23 -13.42 -24.87
C SER A 476 13.82 -13.69 -26.25
N GLU A 477 14.73 -14.68 -26.39
CA GLU A 477 15.57 -14.82 -27.60
C GLU A 477 15.18 -15.97 -28.55
N HIS A 478 13.99 -16.56 -28.41
CA HIS A 478 13.57 -17.64 -29.31
C HIS A 478 13.21 -17.13 -30.71
N ALA A 479 13.86 -17.68 -31.74
CA ALA A 479 13.64 -17.35 -33.16
C ALA A 479 13.88 -15.86 -33.53
N VAL A 480 14.82 -15.20 -32.85
CA VAL A 480 15.28 -13.86 -33.21
C VAL A 480 16.29 -14.00 -34.36
N ASP A 481 15.84 -13.78 -35.59
CA ASP A 481 16.65 -13.94 -36.81
C ASP A 481 17.41 -12.65 -37.22
N ASP A 482 17.58 -11.66 -36.32
CA ASP A 482 18.09 -10.27 -36.48
C ASP A 482 16.97 -9.20 -36.57
N TYR A 483 16.71 -8.46 -35.47
CA TYR A 483 15.43 -7.73 -35.26
C TYR A 483 15.24 -6.45 -36.11
N TYR A 484 16.30 -5.80 -36.60
CA TYR A 484 16.19 -4.72 -37.63
C TYR A 484 17.40 -4.65 -38.61
N GLY A 485 18.33 -5.63 -38.59
CA GLY A 485 19.29 -5.96 -39.65
C GLY A 485 20.53 -5.06 -39.83
N ASP A 486 21.56 -5.54 -40.54
CA ASP A 486 22.16 -4.62 -41.53
C ASP A 486 21.17 -4.53 -42.70
N GLN A 487 20.31 -3.53 -42.61
CA GLN A 487 19.31 -3.16 -43.60
C GLN A 487 19.90 -3.01 -45.01
N ALA A 488 21.22 -2.74 -45.15
CA ALA A 488 21.91 -2.71 -46.42
C ALA A 488 22.12 -4.10 -47.04
N ASP A 489 22.30 -5.16 -46.24
CA ASP A 489 22.40 -6.53 -46.75
C ASP A 489 21.05 -7.09 -47.14
N PHE A 490 19.99 -6.81 -46.38
CA PHE A 490 18.64 -7.18 -46.79
C PHE A 490 18.27 -6.48 -48.09
N LEU A 491 18.43 -5.16 -48.19
CA LEU A 491 18.14 -4.41 -49.42
C LEU A 491 19.05 -4.81 -50.60
N ARG A 492 20.35 -5.07 -50.37
CA ARG A 492 21.25 -5.61 -51.42
C ARG A 492 20.86 -7.01 -51.86
N HIS A 493 20.38 -7.85 -50.94
CA HIS A 493 19.94 -9.21 -51.25
C HIS A 493 18.61 -9.19 -52.00
N THR A 494 17.67 -8.33 -51.60
CA THR A 494 16.40 -8.14 -52.32
C THR A 494 16.64 -7.53 -53.70
N GLU A 495 17.47 -6.48 -53.85
CA GLU A 495 17.86 -5.92 -55.15
C GLU A 495 18.62 -6.94 -56.03
N ALA A 496 19.44 -7.81 -55.44
CA ALA A 496 20.16 -8.86 -56.17
C ALA A 496 19.24 -10.01 -56.61
N LEU A 497 18.20 -10.32 -55.83
CA LEU A 497 17.18 -11.32 -56.21
C LEU A 497 16.24 -10.77 -57.28
N GLU A 498 15.81 -9.51 -57.16
CA GLU A 498 15.01 -8.83 -58.19
C GLU A 498 15.78 -8.68 -59.52
N ARG A 499 17.07 -8.34 -59.49
CA ARG A 499 17.91 -8.35 -60.71
C ARG A 499 18.13 -9.73 -61.28
N LYS A 500 18.22 -10.76 -60.44
CA LYS A 500 18.43 -12.14 -60.91
C LYS A 500 17.17 -12.72 -61.53
N ASP A 501 15.99 -12.35 -61.03
CA ASP A 501 14.70 -12.70 -61.62
C ASP A 501 14.45 -11.91 -62.93
N GLU A 502 14.95 -10.67 -63.05
CA GLU A 502 14.94 -9.90 -64.31
C GLU A 502 15.93 -10.47 -65.34
N ASP A 503 17.16 -10.82 -64.94
CA ASP A 503 18.18 -11.41 -65.82
C ASP A 503 17.78 -12.84 -66.27
N GLU A 504 17.21 -13.67 -65.40
CA GLU A 504 16.67 -15.00 -65.77
C GLU A 504 15.39 -14.88 -66.64
N ALA A 505 14.61 -13.81 -66.51
CA ALA A 505 13.47 -13.54 -67.40
C ALA A 505 13.89 -13.05 -68.79
N VAL A 506 14.97 -12.28 -68.89
CA VAL A 506 15.56 -11.85 -70.17
C VAL A 506 16.24 -13.03 -70.89
N ASP A 507 17.00 -13.87 -70.16
CA ASP A 507 17.60 -15.09 -70.75
C ASP A 507 16.52 -16.08 -71.23
N LEU A 508 15.37 -16.17 -70.55
CA LEU A 508 14.24 -16.99 -70.97
C LEU A 508 13.48 -16.42 -72.19
N GLU A 509 13.39 -15.09 -72.35
CA GLU A 509 12.82 -14.46 -73.55
C GLU A 509 13.75 -14.58 -74.76
N ASP A 510 15.06 -14.39 -74.58
CA ASP A 510 16.05 -14.55 -75.67
C ASP A 510 16.16 -16.02 -76.13
N ASP A 511 16.14 -16.99 -75.20
CA ASP A 511 16.11 -18.44 -75.52
C ASP A 511 14.79 -18.85 -76.21
N LEU A 512 13.68 -18.16 -75.94
CA LEU A 512 12.39 -18.38 -76.60
C LEU A 512 12.33 -17.75 -78.00
N GLU A 513 12.95 -16.58 -78.23
CA GLU A 513 13.06 -15.98 -79.57
C GLU A 513 14.01 -16.78 -80.49
N GLU A 514 15.15 -17.28 -79.98
CA GLU A 514 16.05 -18.16 -80.77
C GLU A 514 15.40 -19.53 -81.09
N ALA A 515 14.54 -20.05 -80.22
CA ALA A 515 13.81 -21.29 -80.47
C ALA A 515 12.68 -21.15 -81.51
N VAL A 516 12.11 -19.95 -81.67
CA VAL A 516 11.03 -19.66 -82.64
C VAL A 516 11.58 -19.31 -84.04
N GLU A 517 12.83 -18.86 -84.16
CA GLU A 517 13.49 -18.69 -85.48
C GLU A 517 14.10 -20.00 -86.06
N GLN A 518 14.10 -21.10 -85.31
CA GLN A 518 14.61 -22.42 -85.76
C GLN A 518 13.53 -23.50 -86.04
N GLU A 519 12.24 -23.15 -86.00
CA GLU A 519 11.12 -23.91 -86.63
C GLU A 519 10.61 -23.20 -87.89
#